data_AF-A0A359LY83-F1
#
_entry.id   AF-A0A359LY83-F1
#
_cell.length_a   1.000
_cell.length_b   1.000
_cell.length_c   1.000
_cell.angle_alpha   90.00
_cell.angle_beta   90.00
_cell.angle_gamma   90.00
#
_symmetry.space_group_name_H-M   'P 1'
#
loop_
_entity.id
_entity.type
_entity.pdbx_description
1 polymer ?
#
loop_
_entity_poly.entity_id
_entity_poly.type
_entity_poly.pdbx_seq_one_letter_code
_entity_poly.pdbx_strand_id
1 'polypeptide(L)'
;MPVLFLAALLVPASAQETVTIRVDAASQLGPLKPVYRFFGYDEPNYTYMKDGKKLLSELAALSPVTVHVRAHNLLTTGDGTA
;
A
#
# COMPACT_ATOMS: atom_id res chain seq x y z
N MET A 1 -52.23 8.56 -26.50
CA MET A 1 -51.11 8.98 -25.63
C MET A 1 -49.82 8.57 -26.33
N PRO A 2 -49.16 9.43 -27.12
CA PRO A 2 -47.92 9.03 -27.76
C PRO A 2 -46.85 8.94 -26.67
N VAL A 3 -46.27 7.75 -26.55
CA VAL A 3 -45.15 7.48 -25.64
C VAL A 3 -43.95 8.24 -26.18
N LEU A 4 -43.56 9.30 -25.47
CA LEU A 4 -42.38 10.10 -25.76
C LEU A 4 -41.14 9.27 -25.37
N PHE A 5 -40.38 8.78 -26.37
CA PHE A 5 -39.10 8.12 -26.13
C PHE A 5 -38.08 9.18 -25.66
N LEU A 6 -37.66 9.09 -24.40
CA LEU A 6 -36.57 9.89 -23.85
C LEU A 6 -35.25 9.38 -24.42
N ALA A 7 -34.68 10.10 -25.38
CA ALA A 7 -33.32 9.86 -25.86
C ALA A 7 -32.34 10.27 -24.74
N ALA A 8 -31.74 9.29 -24.06
CA ALA A 8 -30.65 9.53 -23.14
C ALA A 8 -29.44 10.08 -23.92
N LEU A 9 -29.03 11.32 -23.61
CA LEU A 9 -27.79 11.91 -24.08
C LEU A 9 -26.63 11.06 -23.55
N LEU A 10 -25.95 10.34 -24.46
CA LEU A 10 -24.65 9.73 -24.21
C LEU A 10 -23.63 10.85 -24.01
N VAL A 11 -23.40 11.24 -22.75
CA VAL A 11 -22.21 12.01 -22.40
C VAL A 11 -21.02 11.05 -22.51
N PRO A 12 -20.07 11.27 -23.42
CA PRO A 12 -18.86 10.45 -23.44
C PRO A 12 -18.13 10.70 -22.12
N ALA A 13 -17.94 9.64 -21.33
CA ALA A 13 -17.03 9.69 -20.19
C ALA A 13 -15.66 10.14 -20.73
N SER A 14 -15.04 11.16 -20.11
CA SER A 14 -13.69 11.56 -20.51
C SER A 14 -12.75 10.37 -20.28
N ALA A 15 -12.31 9.73 -21.35
CA ALA A 15 -11.25 8.75 -21.27
C ALA A 15 -9.98 9.44 -20.75
N GLN A 16 -9.21 8.74 -19.92
CA GLN A 16 -7.96 9.25 -19.39
C GLN A 16 -7.03 9.67 -20.54
N GLU A 17 -6.43 10.87 -20.45
CA GLU A 17 -5.45 11.31 -21.44
C GLU A 17 -4.24 10.35 -21.49
N THR A 18 -3.70 10.11 -22.68
CA THR A 18 -2.54 9.25 -22.85
C THR A 18 -1.29 9.94 -22.32
N VAL A 19 -0.60 9.29 -21.36
CA VAL A 19 0.68 9.77 -20.81
C VAL A 19 1.84 8.94 -21.35
N THR A 20 2.88 9.59 -21.88
CA THR A 20 4.13 8.92 -22.32
C THR A 20 5.22 9.09 -21.26
N ILE A 21 5.75 7.99 -20.73
CA ILE A 21 6.87 7.97 -19.78
C ILE A 21 8.15 7.57 -20.54
N ARG A 22 9.20 8.40 -20.48
CA ARG A 22 10.52 8.10 -21.04
C ARG A 22 11.54 7.96 -19.90
N VAL A 23 12.32 6.89 -19.92
CA VAL A 23 13.34 6.60 -18.90
C VAL A 23 14.69 6.44 -19.59
N ASP A 24 15.69 7.18 -19.13
CA ASP A 24 17.09 7.05 -19.56
C ASP A 24 17.92 6.42 -18.43
N ALA A 25 18.37 5.18 -18.63
CA ALA A 25 19.14 4.42 -17.65
C ALA A 25 20.61 4.91 -17.53
N ALA A 26 21.12 5.71 -18.47
CA ALA A 26 22.46 6.29 -18.41
C ALA A 26 22.52 7.55 -17.53
N SER A 27 21.38 8.18 -17.25
CA SER A 27 21.28 9.39 -16.43
C SER A 27 21.20 9.05 -14.94
N GLN A 28 22.32 9.14 -14.22
CA GLN A 28 22.39 8.85 -12.78
C GLN A 28 22.09 10.11 -11.95
N LEU A 29 21.09 10.03 -11.05
CA LEU A 29 20.73 11.11 -10.11
C LEU A 29 21.28 10.90 -8.70
N GLY A 30 21.92 9.75 -8.44
CA GLY A 30 22.41 9.35 -7.13
C GLY A 30 21.67 8.14 -6.55
N PRO A 31 22.06 7.69 -5.34
CA PRO A 31 21.50 6.49 -4.73
C PRO A 31 20.06 6.71 -4.24
N LEU A 32 19.16 5.78 -4.56
CA LEU A 32 17.82 5.74 -3.99
C LEU A 32 17.88 5.23 -2.55
N LYS A 33 17.62 6.10 -1.58
CA LYS A 33 17.47 5.69 -0.18
C LYS A 33 16.21 4.83 -0.04
N PRO A 34 16.29 3.63 0.59
CA PRO A 34 15.14 2.73 0.69
C PRO A 34 14.16 3.19 1.78
N VAL A 35 13.52 4.34 1.57
CA VAL A 35 12.53 4.92 2.50
C VAL A 35 11.27 4.05 2.63
N TYR A 36 11.01 3.20 1.65
CA TYR A 36 9.89 2.25 1.61
C TYR A 36 10.02 1.09 2.60
N ARG A 37 11.15 0.94 3.31
CA ARG A 37 11.42 -0.21 4.20
C ARG A 37 10.79 -0.11 5.59
N PHE A 38 10.03 0.95 5.88
CA PHE A 38 9.46 1.22 7.20
C PHE A 38 7.95 0.97 7.19
N PHE A 39 7.48 0.17 8.14
CA PHE A 39 6.08 -0.18 8.30
C PHE A 39 5.63 0.07 9.74
N GLY A 40 4.32 0.15 9.94
CA GLY A 40 3.72 0.21 11.26
C GLY A 40 2.39 -0.52 11.30
N TYR A 41 2.03 -1.00 12.47
CA TYR A 41 0.73 -1.55 12.80
C TYR A 41 0.36 -1.10 14.23
N ASP A 42 -0.86 -1.38 14.65
CA ASP A 42 -1.44 -0.80 15.87
C ASP A 42 -0.71 -1.23 17.16
N GLU A 43 -1.06 -2.38 17.75
CA GLU A 43 -0.48 -2.86 19.01
C GLU A 43 0.34 -4.15 18.82
N PRO A 44 1.40 -4.41 19.62
CA PRO A 44 2.28 -5.58 19.50
C PRO A 44 1.60 -6.94 19.56
N ASN A 45 0.46 -7.04 20.27
CA ASN A 45 -0.35 -8.25 20.33
C ASN A 45 -0.83 -8.72 18.93
N TYR A 46 -1.00 -7.81 17.97
CA TYR A 46 -1.33 -8.16 16.58
C TYR A 46 -0.24 -9.00 15.89
N THR A 47 1.01 -8.96 16.37
CA THR A 47 2.07 -9.87 15.89
C THR A 47 1.71 -11.32 16.15
N TYR A 48 1.02 -11.61 17.24
CA TYR A 48 0.70 -12.96 17.70
C TYR A 48 -0.69 -13.44 17.28
N MET A 49 -1.49 -12.58 16.66
CA MET A 49 -2.74 -12.99 16.02
C MET A 49 -2.48 -13.94 14.84
N LYS A 50 -3.55 -14.62 14.40
CA LYS A 50 -3.55 -15.69 13.38
C LYS A 50 -2.52 -15.50 12.25
N ASP A 51 -2.49 -14.31 11.63
CA ASP A 51 -1.67 -14.03 10.46
C ASP A 51 -0.53 -13.00 10.71
N GLY A 52 -0.33 -12.55 11.96
CA GLY A 52 0.64 -11.49 12.28
C GLY A 52 2.08 -11.87 11.91
N LYS A 53 2.57 -13.01 12.42
CA LYS A 53 3.91 -13.52 12.08
C LYS A 53 4.08 -13.83 10.60
N LYS A 54 3.03 -14.32 9.93
CA LYS A 54 3.05 -14.61 8.50
C LYS A 54 3.28 -13.33 7.70
N LEU A 55 2.49 -12.28 7.96
CA LEU A 55 2.62 -11.00 7.28
C LEU A 55 4.02 -10.39 7.50
N LEU A 56 4.52 -10.38 8.73
CA LEU A 56 5.87 -9.85 9.02
C LEU A 56 6.98 -10.64 8.29
N SER A 57 6.81 -11.95 8.16
CA SER A 57 7.76 -12.81 7.42
C SER A 57 7.70 -12.55 5.92
N GLU A 58 6.50 -12.33 5.36
CA GLU A 58 6.31 -11.98 3.94
C GLU A 58 6.90 -10.61 3.61
N LEU A 59 6.71 -9.61 4.48
CA LEU A 59 7.33 -8.28 4.33
C LEU A 59 8.87 -8.37 4.35
N ALA A 60 9.42 -9.19 5.25
CA ALA A 60 10.86 -9.42 5.31
C ALA A 60 11.39 -10.14 4.05
N ALA A 61 10.64 -11.10 3.51
CA ALA A 61 11.03 -11.85 2.30
C ALA A 61 10.88 -11.03 1.00
N LEU A 62 9.92 -10.11 0.94
CA LEU A 62 9.67 -9.25 -0.23
C LEU A 62 10.77 -8.21 -0.45
N SER A 63 11.40 -7.76 0.63
CA SER A 63 12.32 -6.63 0.59
C SER A 63 13.77 -7.10 0.41
N PRO A 64 14.54 -6.53 -0.53
CA PRO A 64 15.99 -6.79 -0.64
C PRO A 64 16.80 -6.12 0.48
N VAL A 65 16.15 -5.32 1.33
CA VAL A 65 16.75 -4.61 2.47
C VAL A 65 15.96 -4.91 3.74
N THR A 66 16.60 -4.77 4.91
CA THR A 66 15.93 -4.97 6.20
C THR A 66 14.70 -4.07 6.35
N VAL A 67 13.58 -4.70 6.67
CA VAL A 67 12.33 -4.03 7.05
C VAL A 67 12.39 -3.63 8.52
N HIS A 68 11.95 -2.42 8.83
CA HIS A 68 11.80 -1.93 10.20
C HIS A 68 10.33 -1.69 10.50
N VAL A 69 9.88 -2.09 11.70
CA VAL A 69 8.49 -1.96 12.11
C VAL A 69 8.37 -1.21 13.42
N ARG A 70 7.37 -0.34 13.51
CA ARG A 70 6.98 0.36 14.74
C ARG A 70 5.54 -0.01 15.09
N ALA A 71 5.34 -0.46 16.33
CA ALA A 71 4.02 -0.61 16.94
C ALA A 71 3.90 0.32 18.15
N HIS A 72 2.68 0.65 18.54
CA HIS A 72 2.40 1.49 19.71
C HIS A 72 2.31 0.64 20.98
N ASN A 73 2.17 1.26 22.16
CA ASN A 73 1.66 0.56 23.35
C ASN A 73 2.46 -0.68 23.85
N LEU A 74 3.79 -0.72 23.61
CA LEU A 74 4.62 -1.88 23.97
C LEU A 74 4.57 -2.26 25.46
N LEU A 75 4.35 -1.27 26.35
CA LEU A 75 4.37 -1.45 27.80
C LEU A 75 3.04 -1.05 28.46
N THR A 76 1.93 -1.03 27.71
CA THR A 76 0.66 -0.47 28.20
C THR A 76 -0.52 -1.44 28.15
N THR A 77 -0.36 -2.66 27.61
CA THR A 77 -1.44 -3.65 27.51
C THR A 77 -1.04 -5.03 28.05
N GLY A 78 -1.79 -5.51 29.04
CA GLY A 78 -1.94 -6.92 29.45
C GLY A 78 -0.66 -7.77 29.58
N ASP A 79 -0.82 -9.09 29.44
CA ASP A 79 0.27 -10.09 29.41
C ASP A 79 0.74 -10.43 27.98
N GLY A 80 0.30 -9.63 26.99
CA GLY A 80 0.63 -9.82 25.58
C GLY A 80 -0.23 -10.83 24.83
N THR A 81 -1.33 -11.32 25.43
CA THR A 81 -2.32 -12.17 24.76
C THR A 81 -3.51 -11.35 24.25
N ALA A 82 -4.04 -11.73 23.07
CA ALA A 82 -5.25 -11.17 22.46
C ALA A 82 -6.33 -12.25 22.35
#